data_AF-A0A938LND9-F1
#
_entry.id   AF-A0A938LND9-F1
#
_cell.length_a   1.000
_cell.length_b   1.000
_cell.length_c   1.000
_cell.angle_alpha   90.00
_cell.angle_beta   90.00
_cell.angle_gamma   90.00
#
_symmetry.space_group_name_H-M   'P 1'
#
loop_
_entity.id
_entity.type
_entity.pdbx_description
1 polymer ?
#
loop_
_entity_poly.entity_id
_entity_poly.type
_entity_poly.pdbx_seq_one_letter_code
_entity_poly.pdbx_strand_id
1 'polypeptide(L)' 'MRKVLIDFAEIKHALRRAGTPLPLNDVWIAAHTLATGSILMTFDMHFTKVAGLRLWDVLRP' A
#
# COMPACT_ATOMS: atom_id res chain seq x y z
N MET A 1 -2.57 -15.73 -4.61
CA MET A 1 -2.51 -15.68 -3.13
C MET A 1 -1.11 -15.47 -2.56
N ARG A 2 -0.07 -16.25 -2.94
CA ARG A 2 1.28 -16.16 -2.34
C ARG A 2 1.89 -14.75 -2.40
N LYS A 3 1.79 -14.05 -3.54
CA LYS A 3 2.38 -12.71 -3.71
C LYS A 3 1.79 -11.66 -2.76
N VAL A 4 0.46 -11.66 -2.56
CA VAL A 4 -0.24 -10.73 -1.66
C VAL A 4 0.27 -10.86 -0.21
N LEU A 5 0.54 -12.08 0.25
CA LEU A 5 1.06 -12.31 1.61
C LEU A 5 2.48 -11.74 1.79
N ILE A 6 3.32 -11.87 0.76
CA ILE A 6 4.68 -11.30 0.76
C ILE A 6 4.58 -9.78 0.77
N ASP A 7 3.81 -9.19 -0.16
CA ASP A 7 3.61 -7.74 -0.24
C ASP A 7 3.04 -7.20 1.08
N PHE A 8 2.08 -7.89 1.71
CA PHE A 8 1.53 -7.50 3.01
C PHE A 8 2.60 -7.48 4.11
N ALA A 9 3.41 -8.53 4.20
CA ALA A 9 4.45 -8.63 5.23
C ALA A 9 5.51 -7.53 5.05
N GLU A 10 5.93 -7.27 3.81
CA GLU A 10 6.89 -6.23 3.47
C GLU A 10 6.36 -4.82 3.78
N ILE A 11 5.14 -4.51 3.34
CA ILE A 11 4.48 -3.21 3.63
C ILE A 11 4.36 -3.01 5.14
N LYS A 12 3.80 -4.00 5.86
CA LYS A 12 3.60 -3.89 7.31
C LYS A 12 4.92 -3.71 8.06
N HIS A 13 5.96 -4.42 7.65
CA HIS A 13 7.30 -4.27 8.23
C HIS A 13 7.88 -2.88 7.96
N ALA A 14 7.84 -2.42 6.70
CA ALA A 14 8.36 -1.11 6.31
C ALA A 14 7.65 0.04 7.04
N LEU A 15 6.33 0.03 7.08
CA LEU A 15 5.52 1.04 7.78
C LEU A 15 5.80 1.06 9.28
N ARG A 16 5.97 -0.12 9.90
CA ARG A 16 6.34 -0.22 11.32
C ARG A 16 7.71 0.38 11.59
N ARG A 17 8.72 0.11 10.73
CA ARG A 17 10.05 0.70 10.89
C ARG A 17 10.06 2.22 10.66
N ALA A 18 9.21 2.72 9.77
CA ALA A 18 9.09 4.15 9.49
C ALA A 18 8.28 4.93 10.56
N GLY A 19 7.68 4.24 11.54
CA GLY A 19 6.82 4.89 12.54
C GLY A 19 5.48 5.37 11.99
N THR A 20 5.06 4.87 10.84
CA THR A 20 3.83 5.29 10.14
C THR A 20 2.92 4.10 9.86
N PRO A 21 2.41 3.39 10.89
CA PRO A 21 1.52 2.27 10.67
C PRO A 21 0.24 2.73 9.96
N LEU A 22 -0.24 1.90 9.03
CA LEU A 22 -1.55 2.07 8.41
C LEU A 22 -2.57 1.16 9.11
N PRO A 23 -3.88 1.50 9.07
CA PRO A 23 -4.95 0.56 9.37
C PRO A 23 -4.76 -0.78 8.65
N LEU A 24 -5.14 -1.88 9.30
CA LEU A 24 -4.87 -3.23 8.79
C LEU A 24 -5.48 -3.47 7.39
N ASN A 25 -6.66 -2.93 7.13
CA ASN A 25 -7.33 -3.06 5.84
C ASN A 25 -6.58 -2.33 4.72
N ASP A 26 -6.00 -1.16 5.00
CA ASP A 26 -5.23 -0.39 4.03
C ASP A 26 -3.97 -1.16 3.63
N VAL A 27 -3.34 -1.87 4.57
CA VAL A 27 -2.21 -2.75 4.26
C VAL A 27 -2.62 -3.88 3.30
N TRP A 28 -3.79 -4.49 3.50
CA TRP A 28 -4.31 -5.51 2.59
C TRP A 28 -4.65 -4.96 1.20
N ILE A 29 -5.29 -3.79 1.12
CA ILE A 29 -5.61 -3.12 -0.15
C ILE A 29 -4.32 -2.79 -0.93
N ALA A 30 -3.31 -2.24 -0.23
CA ALA A 30 -2.03 -1.93 -0.83
C ALA A 30 -1.31 -3.20 -1.32
N ALA A 31 -1.31 -4.27 -0.52
CA ALA A 31 -0.72 -5.55 -0.89
C ALA A 31 -1.38 -6.16 -2.13
N HIS A 32 -2.71 -6.11 -2.22
CA HIS A 32 -3.43 -6.55 -3.43
C HIS A 32 -3.03 -5.74 -4.66
N THR A 33 -2.95 -4.42 -4.51
CA THR A 33 -2.62 -3.51 -5.63
C THR A 33 -1.18 -3.74 -6.13
N LEU A 34 -0.22 -3.91 -5.21
CA LEU A 34 1.16 -4.27 -5.56
C LEU A 34 1.25 -5.66 -6.17
N ALA A 35 0.44 -6.62 -5.70
CA ALA A 35 0.42 -7.97 -6.21
C ALA A 35 -0.04 -8.04 -7.67
N THR A 36 -1.06 -7.27 -8.02
CA THR A 36 -1.62 -7.25 -9.38
C THR A 36 -0.91 -6.27 -10.31
N GLY A 37 -0.13 -5.36 -9.76
CA GLY A 37 0.39 -4.25 -10.54
C GLY A 37 -0.75 -3.36 -11.06
N SER A 38 -1.76 -3.09 -10.25
CA SER A 38 -2.82 -2.12 -10.57
C SER A 38 -2.43 -0.68 -10.21
N ILE A 39 -3.32 0.27 -10.51
CA ILE A 39 -3.32 1.62 -9.95
C ILE A 39 -4.42 1.66 -8.89
N LEU A 40 -4.11 2.14 -7.68
CA LEU A 40 -5.11 2.33 -6.65
C LEU A 40 -5.84 3.66 -6.85
N MET A 41 -7.15 3.56 -7.09
CA MET A 41 -8.07 4.70 -7.12
C MET A 41 -8.55 4.97 -5.70
N THR A 42 -8.12 6.06 -5.08
CA THR A 42 -8.54 6.43 -3.72
C THR A 42 -8.37 7.93 -3.49
N PHE A 43 -9.12 8.48 -2.54
CA PHE A 43 -8.89 9.82 -1.98
C PHE A 43 -8.14 9.77 -0.64
N ASP A 44 -7.89 8.56 -0.12
CA ASP A 44 -7.20 8.38 1.14
C ASP A 44 -5.68 8.56 0.96
N MET A 45 -5.15 9.60 1.60
CA MET A 45 -3.74 9.94 1.55
C MET A 45 -2.85 8.96 2.33
N HIS A 46 -3.40 8.05 3.15
CA HIS A 46 -2.62 7.03 3.85
C HIS A 46 -1.74 6.22 2.90
N PHE A 47 -2.25 5.91 1.71
CA PHE A 47 -1.59 5.10 0.71
C PHE A 47 -0.35 5.75 0.09
N THR A 48 -0.18 7.07 0.24
CA THR A 48 1.06 7.78 -0.16
C THR A 48 2.29 7.33 0.63
N LYS A 49 2.09 6.71 1.80
CA LYS A 49 3.15 6.19 2.67
C LYS A 49 3.66 4.82 2.23
N VAL A 50 2.97 4.15 1.29
CA VAL A 50 3.36 2.83 0.79
C VAL A 50 4.27 2.97 -0.42
N ALA A 51 5.55 2.66 -0.25
CA ALA A 51 6.54 2.71 -1.32
C ALA A 51 6.17 1.78 -2.49
N GLY A 52 6.33 2.26 -3.72
CA GLY A 52 6.06 1.49 -4.95
C GLY A 52 4.58 1.32 -5.31
N LEU A 53 3.66 1.80 -4.47
CA LEU A 53 2.23 1.77 -4.77
C LEU A 53 1.89 2.85 -5.81
N ARG A 54 1.30 2.44 -6.93
CA ARG A 54 0.82 3.40 -7.95
C ARG A 54 -0.53 3.95 -7.54
N LEU A 55 -0.60 5.26 -7.40
CA LEU A 55 -1.82 5.99 -7.10
C LEU A 55 -2.35 6.69 -8.35
N TRP A 56 -3.66 6.85 -8.40
CA TRP A 56 -4.31 7.69 -9.40
C TRP A 56 -3.96 9.18 -9.18
N ASP A 57 -3.90 9.94 -10.28
CA ASP A 57 -3.26 11.26 -10.37
C ASP A 57 -3.83 12.34 -9.45
N VAL A 58 -5.02 12.15 -8.89
CA VAL A 58 -5.61 13.10 -7.93
C VAL A 58 -4.82 13.17 -6.61
N LEU A 59 -3.95 12.20 -6.33
CA LEU A 59 -3.04 12.22 -5.18
C LEU A 59 -1.58 12.55 -5.55
N ARG A 60 -1.29 12.87 -6.82
CA ARG A 60 0.04 13.39 -7.21
C ARG A 60 0.01 14.93 -7.08
N PRO A 61 0.99 15.54 -6.38
CA PRO A 61 1.12 17.00 -6.36
C PRO A 61 1.43 17.57 -7.74
#